data_AF-A0A432S2F8-F1
#
_entry.id   AF-A0A432S2F8-F1
#
_cell.length_a   1.000
_cell.length_b   1.000
_cell.length_c   1.000
_cell.angle_alpha   90.00
_cell.angle_beta   90.00
_cell.angle_gamma   90.00
#
_symmetry.space_group_name_H-M   'P 1'
#
loop_
_entity.id
_entity.type
_entity.pdbx_description
1 polymer ?
#
loop_
_entity_poly.entity_id
_entity_poly.type
_entity_poly.pdbx_seq_one_letter_code
_entity_poly.pdbx_strand_id
1 'polypeptide(L)'
;MSKKVVLNVDEIINKFFEEKKKLAEKHRAGAGGLDIVKELANLTDKTIKNLAELSFQNQLDNISIIVLGGYGRRELCFKSDIDISSVVKTD
;
A
#
# COMPACT_ATOMS: atom_id res chain seq x y z
N MET A 1 -12.17 12.39 -22.39
CA MET A 1 -11.49 12.47 -21.08
C MET A 1 -12.19 11.52 -20.13
N SER A 2 -11.58 10.39 -19.79
CA SER A 2 -12.18 9.45 -18.83
C SER A 2 -12.17 10.10 -17.45
N LYS A 3 -13.33 10.22 -16.79
CA LYS A 3 -13.39 10.71 -15.40
C LYS A 3 -12.55 9.77 -14.54
N LYS A 4 -11.44 10.25 -13.98
CA LYS A 4 -10.67 9.52 -12.95
C LYS A 4 -11.66 9.29 -11.81
N VAL A 5 -12.06 8.04 -11.57
CA VAL A 5 -12.87 7.68 -10.40
C VAL A 5 -11.98 7.95 -9.19
N VAL A 6 -12.22 9.07 -8.51
CA VAL A 6 -11.54 9.40 -7.26
C VAL A 6 -12.22 8.54 -6.19
N LEU A 7 -11.62 7.38 -5.90
CA LEU A 7 -12.06 6.58 -4.75
C LEU A 7 -11.91 7.43 -3.49
N ASN A 8 -12.89 7.41 -2.61
CA ASN A 8 -12.74 8.04 -1.30
C ASN A 8 -11.83 7.18 -0.39
N VAL A 9 -11.42 7.73 0.75
CA VAL A 9 -10.50 7.04 1.67
C VAL A 9 -11.06 5.68 2.11
N ASP A 10 -12.35 5.61 2.45
CA ASP A 10 -13.00 4.38 2.91
C ASP A 10 -13.00 3.29 1.84
N GLU A 11 -13.28 3.64 0.59
CA GLU A 11 -13.23 2.70 -0.54
C GLU A 11 -11.83 2.13 -0.76
N ILE A 12 -10.79 2.97 -0.63
CA ILE A 12 -9.39 2.52 -0.74
C ILE A 12 -9.04 1.54 0.39
N ILE A 13 -9.43 1.87 1.61
CA ILE A 13 -9.14 1.06 2.80
C ILE A 13 -9.92 -0.26 2.76
N ASN A 14 -11.21 -0.23 2.43
CA ASN A 14 -12.03 -1.43 2.29
C ASN A 14 -11.45 -2.36 1.23
N LYS A 15 -11.08 -1.82 0.06
CA LYS A 15 -10.44 -2.60 -0.99
C LYS A 15 -9.11 -3.22 -0.56
N PHE A 16 -8.30 -2.50 0.21
CA PHE A 16 -7.06 -3.06 0.77
C PHE A 16 -7.35 -4.27 1.66
N PHE A 17 -8.33 -4.18 2.56
CA PHE A 17 -8.68 -5.30 3.44
C PHE A 17 -9.30 -6.48 2.70
N GLU A 18 -10.12 -6.23 1.68
CA GLU A 18 -10.69 -7.29 0.82
C GLU A 18 -9.59 -8.06 0.08
N GLU A 19 -8.66 -7.35 -0.57
CA GLU A 19 -7.55 -7.98 -1.31
C GLU A 19 -6.58 -8.69 -0.35
N LYS A 20 -6.30 -8.09 0.81
CA LYS A 20 -5.49 -8.72 1.86
C LYS A 20 -6.13 -10.03 2.34
N LYS A 21 -7.46 -10.09 2.48
CA LYS A 21 -8.17 -11.33 2.83
C LYS A 21 -8.01 -12.40 1.75
N LYS A 22 -8.12 -12.02 0.46
CA LYS A 22 -7.90 -12.96 -0.66
C LYS A 22 -6.48 -13.52 -0.67
N LEU A 23 -5.47 -12.71 -0.37
CA LEU A 23 -4.08 -13.19 -0.23
C LEU A 23 -3.92 -14.18 0.93
N ALA A 24 -4.60 -13.96 2.05
CA ALA A 24 -4.58 -14.90 3.17
C ALA A 24 -5.28 -16.24 2.82
N GLU A 25 -6.35 -16.20 2.03
CA GLU A 25 -7.01 -17.39 1.49
C GLU A 25 -6.11 -18.14 0.50
N LYS A 26 -5.46 -17.42 -0.41
CA LYS A 26 -4.49 -17.97 -1.37
C LYS A 26 -3.31 -18.66 -0.68
N HIS A 27 -2.76 -18.06 0.38
CA HIS A 27 -1.72 -18.69 1.21
C HIS A 27 -2.25 -19.97 1.89
N ARG A 28 -3.44 -19.93 2.48
CA ARG A 28 -4.08 -21.12 3.09
C ARG A 28 -4.35 -22.23 2.08
N ALA A 29 -4.54 -21.90 0.80
CA ALA A 29 -4.67 -22.86 -0.29
C ALA A 29 -3.32 -23.44 -0.77
N GLY A 30 -2.19 -23.09 -0.13
CA GLY A 30 -0.88 -23.68 -0.40
C GLY A 30 0.08 -22.82 -1.23
N ALA A 31 -0.28 -21.57 -1.55
CA ALA A 31 0.65 -20.65 -2.22
C ALA A 31 1.87 -20.35 -1.33
N GLY A 32 3.04 -20.20 -1.97
CA GLY A 32 4.30 -19.96 -1.28
C GLY A 32 4.30 -18.66 -0.46
N GLY A 33 4.78 -18.73 0.78
CA GLY A 33 4.81 -17.57 1.69
C GLY A 33 5.57 -16.36 1.11
N LEU A 34 6.71 -16.60 0.43
CA LEU A 34 7.52 -15.55 -0.20
C LEU A 34 6.76 -14.81 -1.31
N ASP A 35 5.94 -15.52 -2.10
CA ASP A 35 5.15 -14.89 -3.15
C ASP A 35 4.02 -14.06 -2.54
N ILE A 36 3.39 -14.58 -1.48
CA ILE A 36 2.32 -13.88 -0.77
C ILE A 36 2.79 -12.60 -0.10
N VAL A 37 3.94 -12.59 0.58
CA VAL A 37 4.46 -11.35 1.21
C VAL A 37 4.88 -10.30 0.17
N LYS A 38 5.37 -10.73 -1.01
CA LYS A 38 5.65 -9.82 -2.13
C LYS A 38 4.36 -9.22 -2.72
N GLU A 39 3.32 -10.04 -2.88
CA GLU A 39 2.00 -9.58 -3.32
C GLU A 39 1.37 -8.62 -2.30
N LEU A 40 1.51 -8.92 -1.01
CA LEU A 40 1.04 -8.04 0.06
C LEU A 40 1.81 -6.70 0.05
N ALA A 41 3.13 -6.72 -0.14
CA ALA A 41 3.90 -5.48 -0.29
C ALA A 41 3.45 -4.64 -1.50
N ASN A 42 3.19 -5.27 -2.66
CA ASN A 42 2.66 -4.59 -3.83
C ASN A 42 1.26 -3.98 -3.61
N LEU A 43 0.40 -4.71 -2.90
CA LEU A 43 -0.92 -4.22 -2.51
C LEU A 43 -0.79 -2.99 -1.60
N THR A 44 0.12 -3.03 -0.62
CA THR A 44 0.41 -1.90 0.28
C THR A 44 0.97 -0.69 -0.49
N ASP A 45 1.91 -0.91 -1.43
CA ASP A 45 2.47 0.14 -2.30
C ASP A 45 1.35 0.89 -3.05
N LYS A 46 0.45 0.14 -3.66
CA LYS A 46 -0.68 0.72 -4.42
C LYS A 46 -1.61 1.51 -3.51
N THR A 47 -1.92 0.99 -2.32
CA THR A 47 -2.79 1.66 -1.35
C THR A 47 -2.17 2.96 -0.85
N ILE A 48 -0.89 2.95 -0.46
CA ILE A 48 -0.18 4.15 0.01
C ILE A 48 -0.11 5.19 -1.10
N LYS A 49 0.15 4.81 -2.35
CA LYS A 49 0.15 5.74 -3.49
C LYS A 49 -1.22 6.38 -3.70
N ASN A 50 -2.31 5.61 -3.66
CA ASN A 50 -3.66 6.16 -3.78
C ASN A 50 -3.99 7.14 -2.65
N LEU A 51 -3.62 6.81 -1.41
CA LEU A 51 -3.79 7.70 -0.27
C LEU A 51 -2.96 8.97 -0.41
N ALA A 52 -1.70 8.86 -0.85
CA ALA A 52 -0.83 10.00 -1.09
C ALA A 52 -1.38 10.92 -2.19
N GLU A 53 -1.90 10.38 -3.29
CA GLU A 53 -2.56 11.17 -4.34
C GLU A 53 -3.73 12.00 -3.79
N LEU A 54 -4.53 11.43 -2.88
CA LEU A 54 -5.65 12.13 -2.24
C LEU A 54 -5.18 13.19 -1.23
N SER A 55 -4.18 12.84 -0.41
CA SER A 55 -3.71 13.68 0.69
C SER A 55 -2.87 14.87 0.21
N PHE A 56 -2.02 14.67 -0.79
CA PHE A 56 -1.05 15.68 -1.23
C PHE A 56 -1.41 16.34 -2.55
N GLN A 57 -2.28 15.74 -3.37
CA GLN A 57 -2.80 16.34 -4.61
C GLN A 57 -1.68 16.96 -5.49
N ASN A 58 -1.65 18.28 -5.63
CA ASN A 58 -0.68 19.01 -6.45
C ASN A 58 0.73 19.12 -5.80
N GLN A 59 0.93 18.55 -4.62
CA GLN A 59 2.19 18.60 -3.85
C GLN A 59 2.95 17.27 -3.89
N LEU A 60 2.56 16.30 -4.73
CA LEU A 60 3.23 15.00 -4.81
C LEU A 60 4.74 15.11 -5.12
N ASP A 61 5.15 16.11 -5.91
CA ASP A 61 6.56 16.34 -6.25
C ASP A 61 7.40 16.86 -5.06
N ASN A 62 6.75 17.29 -3.97
CA ASN A 62 7.41 17.80 -2.77
C ASN A 62 7.50 16.78 -1.64
N ILE A 63 7.00 15.56 -1.84
CA ILE A 63 7.01 14.53 -0.80
C ILE A 63 7.61 13.23 -1.30
N SER A 64 8.43 12.62 -0.45
CA SER A 64 8.93 11.25 -0.61
C SER A 64 8.47 10.42 0.59
N ILE A 65 7.78 9.31 0.32
CA ILE A 65 7.42 8.32 1.33
C ILE A 65 8.43 7.17 1.23
N ILE A 66 9.23 7.01 2.28
CA ILE A 66 10.25 5.96 2.41
C ILE A 66 9.63 4.81 3.20
N VAL A 67 9.61 3.63 2.59
CA VAL A 67 9.10 2.41 3.20
C VAL A 67 10.20 1.70 3.97
N LEU A 68 9.90 1.25 5.19
CA LEU A 68 10.90 0.73 6.13
C LEU A 68 10.52 -0.68 6.63
N GLY A 69 11.38 -1.26 7.47
CA GLY A 69 11.08 -2.52 8.15
C GLY A 69 10.85 -3.70 7.20
N GLY A 70 9.95 -4.62 7.60
CA GLY A 70 9.56 -5.76 6.77
C GLY A 70 8.90 -5.35 5.46
N TYR A 71 8.22 -4.22 5.44
CA TYR A 71 7.65 -3.67 4.22
C TYR A 71 8.72 -3.24 3.22
N GLY A 72 9.72 -2.47 3.66
CA GLY A 72 10.85 -2.05 2.82
C GLY A 72 11.67 -3.23 2.28
N ARG A 73 11.78 -4.32 3.04
CA ARG A 73 12.41 -5.58 2.59
C ARG A 73 11.50 -6.46 1.72
N ARG A 74 10.23 -6.08 1.53
CA ARG A 74 9.22 -6.84 0.80
C ARG A 74 8.88 -8.21 1.43
N GLU A 75 8.96 -8.27 2.74
CA GLU A 75 8.68 -9.42 3.60
C GLU A 75 7.57 -9.10 4.60
N LEU A 76 6.63 -8.22 4.22
CA LEU A 76 5.54 -7.76 5.08
C LEU A 76 4.61 -8.91 5.46
N CYS A 77 4.47 -9.20 6.75
CA CYS A 77 3.53 -10.21 7.24
C CYS A 77 2.12 -9.62 7.41
N PHE A 78 1.09 -10.48 7.40
CA PHE A 78 -0.31 -10.06 7.49
C PHE A 78 -0.69 -9.25 8.73
N LYS A 79 0.03 -9.41 9.83
CA LYS A 79 -0.23 -8.70 11.10
C LYS A 79 0.88 -7.71 11.48
N SER A 80 1.82 -7.48 10.57
CA SER A 80 2.87 -6.48 10.79
C SER A 80 2.31 -5.07 10.68
N ASP A 81 2.92 -4.17 11.43
CA ASP A 81 2.77 -2.74 11.22
C ASP A 81 3.40 -2.32 9.88
N ILE A 82 3.01 -1.14 9.39
CA ILE A 82 3.52 -0.54 8.17
C ILE A 82 4.38 0.65 8.57
N ASP A 83 5.69 0.43 8.57
CA ASP A 83 6.66 1.46 8.92
C ASP A 83 6.94 2.35 7.70
N ILE A 84 6.69 3.65 7.84
CA ILE A 84 7.00 4.66 6.82
C ILE A 84 7.66 5.89 7.44
N SER A 85 8.52 6.55 6.65
CA SER A 85 9.04 7.88 6.95
C SER A 85 8.70 8.80 5.78
N SER A 86 8.21 10.00 6.09
CA SER A 86 7.90 11.01 5.08
C SER A 86 8.98 12.08 5.10
N VAL A 87 9.58 12.33 3.95
CA VAL A 87 10.51 13.43 3.71
C VAL A 87 9.81 14.46 2.85
N VAL A 88 9.78 15.70 3.32
CA VAL A 88 9.08 16.79 2.64
C VAL A 88 10.11 17.83 2.23
N LYS A 89 10.06 18.27 0.98
CA LYS A 89 10.83 19.41 0.49
C LYS A 89 10.23 20.68 1.08
N THR A 90 11.04 21.42 1.81
CA THR A 90 10.73 22.77 2.27
C THR A 90 11.54 23.76 1.44
N ASP A 91 10.97 24.94 1.20
CA ASP A 91 11.70 26.07 0.59
C ASP A 91 12.75 26.65 1.56
#